data_AF-A0A1I8FW35-F1
#
_entry.id   AF-A0A1I8FW35-F1
#
_cell.length_a   1.000
_cell.length_b   1.000
_cell.length_c   1.000
_cell.angle_alpha   90.00
_cell.angle_beta   90.00
_cell.angle_gamma   90.00
#
_symmetry.space_group_name_H-M   'P 1'
#
loop_
_entity.id
_entity.type
_entity.pdbx_description
1 polymer ?
#
loop_
_entity_poly.entity_id
_entity_poly.type
_entity_poly.pdbx_seq_one_letter_code
_entity_poly.pdbx_strand_id
1 'polypeptide(L)'
;MVKAKFPQPLISLLLAALPIRAFKAPFAAAFSDHYLRLVSVLCGSDNKPPGSGSSGSYQANLSYRVVHISVQLLSAASLCQLMCERHALLERVLIGLDFVLAASSSAGAALPASFAPASLDGPLLPALVENPIMMEHRYWPVVSDLVNMLVHKPVAMRLLGSESLLAHYTAMLGRLHLANSSTRAVAAALEFDNS
;
A
#
# COMPACT_ATOMS: atom_id res chain seq x y z
N MET A 1 31.00 -11.66 -0.27
CA MET A 1 29.89 -11.12 0.56
C MET A 1 28.70 -12.04 0.45
N VAL A 2 28.29 -12.65 1.57
CA VAL A 2 27.12 -13.55 1.60
C VAL A 2 25.87 -12.69 1.45
N LYS A 3 25.06 -12.97 0.42
CA LYS A 3 23.75 -12.34 0.26
C LYS A 3 22.92 -12.73 1.49
N ALA A 4 22.67 -11.79 2.40
CA ALA A 4 21.74 -11.98 3.52
C ALA A 4 20.31 -12.04 2.97
N LYS A 5 19.98 -13.12 2.27
CA LYS A 5 18.62 -13.46 1.90
C LYS A 5 18.01 -14.18 3.09
N PHE A 6 16.86 -13.71 3.53
CA PHE A 6 16.07 -14.44 4.51
C PHE A 6 15.86 -15.88 4.00
N PRO A 7 16.04 -16.93 4.84
CA PRO A 7 16.05 -18.30 4.35
C PRO A 7 14.73 -18.67 3.67
N GLN A 8 14.77 -19.01 2.38
CA GLN A 8 13.59 -19.46 1.63
C GLN A 8 12.83 -20.61 2.33
N PRO A 9 13.50 -21.61 2.95
CA PRO A 9 12.82 -22.66 3.71
C PRO A 9 11.98 -22.11 4.87
N LEU A 10 12.46 -21.07 5.56
CA LEU A 10 11.72 -20.44 6.65
C LEU A 10 10.49 -19.70 6.13
N ILE A 11 10.61 -19.00 4.99
CA ILE A 11 9.45 -18.36 4.34
C ILE A 11 8.41 -19.42 3.95
N SER A 12 8.83 -20.51 3.31
CA SER A 12 7.96 -21.61 2.92
C SER A 12 7.29 -22.26 4.13
N LEU A 13 8.00 -22.44 5.24
CA LEU A 13 7.44 -22.95 6.50
C LEU A 13 6.36 -22.03 7.07
N LEU A 14 6.64 -20.72 7.14
CA LEU A 14 5.69 -19.73 7.67
C LEU A 14 4.42 -19.65 6.80
N LEU A 15 4.57 -19.72 5.47
CA LEU A 15 3.44 -19.78 4.55
C LEU A 15 2.65 -21.09 4.70
N ALA A 16 3.33 -22.22 4.83
CA ALA A 16 2.69 -23.52 5.06
C ALA A 16 1.96 -23.61 6.41
N ALA A 17 2.33 -22.77 7.40
CA ALA A 17 1.68 -22.69 8.69
C ALA A 17 0.41 -21.81 8.69
N LEU A 18 0.12 -21.05 7.63
CA LEU A 18 -1.07 -20.19 7.53
C LEU A 18 -2.43 -20.89 7.72
N PRO A 19 -2.61 -22.18 7.36
CA PRO A 19 -3.84 -22.91 7.69
C PRO A 19 -4.03 -23.14 9.20
N ILE A 20 -2.97 -23.07 10.00
CA ILE A 20 -3.02 -23.28 11.45
C ILE A 20 -3.56 -22.00 12.10
N ARG A 21 -4.80 -22.04 12.60
CA ARG A 21 -5.48 -20.87 13.19
C ARG A 21 -4.69 -20.21 14.31
N ALA A 22 -4.05 -21.02 15.16
CA ALA A 22 -3.21 -20.55 16.28
C ALA A 22 -1.97 -19.77 15.81
N PHE A 23 -1.51 -19.99 14.58
CA PHE A 23 -0.44 -19.23 13.96
C PHE A 23 -0.98 -18.04 13.14
N LYS A 24 -2.04 -18.27 12.37
CA LYS A 24 -2.61 -17.27 11.45
C LYS A 24 -3.05 -15.99 12.16
N ALA A 25 -3.74 -16.09 13.29
CA ALA A 25 -4.26 -14.92 13.99
C ALA A 25 -3.14 -14.03 14.59
N PRO A 26 -2.15 -14.57 15.33
CA PRO A 26 -0.98 -13.79 15.76
C PRO A 26 -0.17 -13.22 14.59
N PHE A 27 -0.03 -13.96 13.49
CA PHE A 27 0.68 -13.45 12.32
C PHE A 27 -0.07 -12.32 11.62
N ALA A 28 -1.40 -12.41 11.50
CA ALA A 28 -2.23 -11.31 11.02
C ALA A 28 -2.12 -10.07 11.91
N ALA A 29 -2.12 -10.24 13.24
CA ALA A 29 -1.93 -9.15 14.20
C ALA A 29 -0.57 -8.46 14.00
N ALA A 30 0.52 -9.24 13.93
CA ALA A 30 1.86 -8.71 13.68
C ALA A 30 1.96 -8.01 12.32
N PHE A 31 1.33 -8.56 11.28
CA PHE A 31 1.22 -7.93 9.97
C PHE A 31 0.50 -6.58 10.07
N SER A 32 -0.63 -6.51 10.77
CA SER A 32 -1.37 -5.26 10.98
C SER A 32 -0.59 -4.23 11.79
N ASP A 33 0.12 -4.65 12.84
CA ASP A 33 0.93 -3.78 13.70
C ASP A 33 2.18 -3.24 13.01
N HIS A 34 2.69 -3.93 12.00
CA HIS A 34 3.83 -3.51 11.21
C HIS A 34 3.45 -2.96 9.83
N TYR A 35 2.17 -2.79 9.55
CA TYR A 35 1.69 -2.43 8.21
C TYR A 35 2.35 -1.16 7.66
N LEU A 36 2.42 -0.07 8.43
CA LEU A 36 3.05 1.18 7.96
C LEU A 36 4.57 1.05 7.75
N ARG A 37 5.25 0.17 8.51
CA ARG A 37 6.66 -0.13 8.27
C ARG A 37 6.84 -0.95 6.99
N LEU A 38 5.90 -1.84 6.70
CA LEU A 38 5.89 -2.57 5.43
C LEU A 38 5.71 -1.60 4.25
N VAL A 39 4.77 -0.65 4.36
CA VAL A 39 4.56 0.39 3.35
C VAL A 39 5.82 1.24 3.15
N SER A 40 6.50 1.67 4.22
CA SER A 40 7.75 2.41 4.06
C SER A 40 8.85 1.59 3.39
N VAL A 41 8.92 0.28 3.66
CA VAL A 41 9.86 -0.61 2.98
C VAL A 41 9.55 -0.73 1.49
N LEU A 42 8.27 -0.82 1.12
CA LEU A 42 7.83 -0.87 -0.28
C LEU A 42 8.17 0.43 -1.03
N CYS A 43 7.97 1.59 -0.40
CA CYS A 43 8.23 2.89 -1.03
C CYS A 43 9.71 3.32 -0.99
N GLY A 44 10.53 2.76 -0.09
CA GLY A 44 11.93 3.14 0.08
C GLY A 44 12.82 2.83 -1.12
N SER A 45 13.67 3.80 -1.50
CA SER A 45 14.62 3.73 -2.61
C SER A 45 15.82 2.80 -2.34
N ASP A 46 16.19 2.63 -1.06
CA ASP A 46 17.48 2.05 -0.64
C ASP A 46 17.39 0.64 -0.04
N ASN A 47 16.23 -0.02 -0.10
CA ASN A 47 16.07 -1.37 0.48
C ASN A 47 16.72 -2.50 -0.34
N LYS A 48 17.70 -2.16 -1.16
CA LYS A 48 18.43 -3.10 -2.01
C LYS A 48 19.50 -3.83 -1.18
N PRO A 49 19.44 -5.17 -1.06
CA PRO A 49 20.63 -5.91 -0.63
C PRO A 49 21.72 -5.79 -1.72
N PRO A 50 22.98 -5.51 -1.35
CA PRO A 50 24.05 -5.31 -2.33
C PRO A 50 24.15 -6.50 -3.30
N GLY A 51 24.12 -6.22 -4.61
CA GLY A 51 24.21 -7.24 -5.67
C GLY A 51 22.90 -7.93 -6.07
N SER A 52 21.71 -7.39 -5.76
CA SER A 52 20.49 -7.73 -6.52
C SER A 52 20.52 -7.06 -7.91
N GLY A 53 19.82 -7.63 -8.91
CA GLY A 53 19.80 -7.15 -10.30
C GLY A 53 19.21 -5.75 -10.48
N SER A 54 18.64 -5.44 -11.64
CA SER A 54 18.00 -4.13 -11.87
C SER A 54 16.97 -3.82 -10.77
N SER A 55 16.98 -2.57 -10.29
CA SER A 55 16.21 -2.11 -9.11
C SER A 55 14.73 -2.52 -9.18
N GLY A 56 14.11 -2.36 -10.35
CA GLY A 56 12.69 -2.64 -10.54
C GLY A 56 12.30 -4.12 -10.41
N SER A 57 13.19 -5.08 -10.72
CA SER A 57 12.83 -6.50 -10.63
C SER A 57 12.73 -6.99 -9.19
N TYR A 58 13.60 -6.51 -8.30
CA TYR A 58 13.56 -6.89 -6.89
C TYR A 58 12.32 -6.33 -6.19
N GLN A 59 12.02 -5.06 -6.43
CA GLN A 59 10.87 -4.40 -5.81
C GLN A 59 9.53 -4.97 -6.30
N ALA A 60 9.38 -5.23 -7.60
CA ALA A 60 8.20 -5.90 -8.12
C ALA A 60 7.99 -7.28 -7.44
N ASN A 61 9.06 -8.07 -7.32
CA ASN A 61 9.01 -9.36 -6.62
C ASN A 61 8.62 -9.23 -5.15
N LEU A 62 9.06 -8.18 -4.45
CA LEU A 62 8.65 -7.91 -3.08
C LEU A 62 7.16 -7.56 -3.01
N SER A 63 6.67 -6.67 -3.87
CA SER A 63 5.25 -6.31 -3.98
C SER A 63 4.36 -7.54 -4.21
N TYR A 64 4.71 -8.41 -5.16
CA TYR A 64 3.97 -9.66 -5.40
C TYR A 64 3.88 -10.53 -4.14
N ARG A 65 4.99 -10.69 -3.42
CA ARG A 65 5.02 -11.51 -2.20
C ARG A 65 4.15 -10.92 -1.11
N VAL A 66 4.16 -9.60 -0.93
CA VAL A 66 3.31 -8.93 0.05
C VAL A 66 1.84 -9.16 -0.29
N VAL A 67 1.43 -8.94 -1.54
CA VAL A 67 0.05 -9.22 -1.99
C VAL A 67 -0.35 -10.66 -1.73
N HIS A 68 0.52 -11.63 -2.03
CA HIS A 68 0.22 -13.04 -1.79
C HIS A 68 0.03 -13.37 -0.31
N ILE A 69 0.80 -12.73 0.58
CA ILE A 69 0.68 -12.91 2.03
C ILE A 69 -0.62 -12.26 2.52
N SER A 70 -0.86 -11.00 2.13
CA SER A 70 -1.99 -10.23 2.63
C SER A 70 -3.33 -10.79 2.16
N VAL A 71 -3.45 -11.25 0.91
CA VAL A 71 -4.63 -11.99 0.41
C VAL A 71 -4.91 -13.21 1.27
N GLN A 72 -3.89 -13.98 1.65
CA GLN A 72 -4.06 -15.18 2.48
C GLN A 72 -4.47 -14.85 3.91
N LEU A 73 -3.95 -13.76 4.48
CA LEU A 73 -4.30 -13.30 5.83
C LEU A 73 -5.72 -12.71 5.89
N LEU A 74 -6.06 -11.86 4.92
CA LEU A 74 -7.28 -11.05 4.92
C LEU A 74 -8.45 -11.71 4.18
N SER A 75 -8.30 -12.94 3.67
CA SER A 75 -9.37 -13.67 2.97
C SER A 75 -10.57 -14.02 3.86
N ALA A 76 -10.37 -14.18 5.16
CA ALA A 76 -11.44 -14.52 6.09
C ALA A 76 -12.06 -13.25 6.70
N ALA A 77 -13.34 -13.00 6.42
CA ALA A 77 -14.06 -11.81 6.87
C ALA A 77 -13.94 -11.56 8.38
N SER A 78 -14.11 -12.60 9.20
CA SER A 78 -14.03 -12.50 10.66
C SER A 78 -12.65 -12.11 11.17
N LEU A 79 -11.58 -12.63 10.55
CA LEU A 79 -10.21 -12.26 10.91
C LEU A 79 -9.89 -10.84 10.42
N CYS A 80 -10.28 -10.49 9.20
CA CYS A 80 -10.09 -9.15 8.65
C CYS A 80 -10.79 -8.09 9.51
N GLN A 81 -12.05 -8.34 9.90
CA GLN A 81 -12.80 -7.47 10.80
C GLN A 81 -12.09 -7.34 12.16
N LEU A 82 -11.64 -8.45 12.74
CA LEU A 82 -10.88 -8.43 14.01
C LEU A 82 -9.60 -7.58 13.89
N MET A 83 -8.88 -7.66 12.78
CA MET A 83 -7.69 -6.84 12.53
C MET A 83 -8.03 -5.36 12.38
N CYS A 84 -9.16 -5.01 11.77
CA CYS A 84 -9.64 -3.63 11.73
C CYS A 84 -10.00 -3.12 13.12
N GLU A 85 -10.68 -3.91 13.94
CA GLU A 85 -11.17 -3.50 15.25
C GLU A 85 -10.06 -3.41 16.30
N ARG A 86 -9.13 -4.38 16.33
CA ARG A 86 -8.09 -4.47 17.36
C ARG A 86 -6.76 -3.86 16.98
N HIS A 87 -6.47 -3.82 15.69
CA HIS A 87 -5.19 -3.36 15.16
C HIS A 87 -5.35 -2.20 14.18
N ALA A 88 -6.53 -1.56 14.11
CA ALA A 88 -6.76 -0.40 13.24
C ALA A 88 -6.24 -0.60 11.80
N LEU A 89 -6.38 -1.82 11.26
CA LEU A 89 -5.77 -2.18 9.98
C LEU A 89 -6.30 -1.30 8.85
N LEU A 90 -7.60 -0.99 8.85
CA LEU A 90 -8.22 -0.18 7.80
C LEU A 90 -7.67 1.25 7.81
N GLU A 91 -7.53 1.84 8.99
CA GLU A 91 -6.95 3.14 9.24
C GLU A 91 -5.49 3.17 8.74
N ARG A 92 -4.70 2.13 9.08
CA ARG A 92 -3.30 1.99 8.66
C ARG A 92 -3.16 1.81 7.15
N VAL A 93 -4.10 1.12 6.50
CA VAL A 93 -4.12 0.95 5.04
C VAL A 93 -4.37 2.29 4.34
N LEU A 94 -5.32 3.09 4.84
CA LEU A 94 -5.59 4.43 4.31
C LEU A 94 -4.40 5.38 4.51
N ILE A 95 -3.78 5.38 5.69
CA ILE A 95 -2.52 6.13 5.92
C ILE A 95 -1.41 5.63 4.97
N GLY A 96 -1.33 4.32 4.75
CA GLY A 96 -0.37 3.74 3.83
C GLY A 96 -0.54 4.26 2.40
N LEU A 97 -1.78 4.40 1.92
CA LEU A 97 -2.07 4.98 0.61
C LEU A 97 -1.71 6.46 0.55
N ASP A 98 -1.96 7.23 1.61
CA ASP A 98 -1.52 8.62 1.69
C ASP A 98 0.00 8.73 1.59
N PHE A 99 0.72 7.85 2.28
CA PHE A 99 2.17 7.83 2.22
C PHE A 99 2.68 7.47 0.83
N VAL A 100 2.07 6.48 0.16
CA VAL A 100 2.38 6.14 -1.23
C VAL A 100 2.17 7.34 -2.15
N LEU A 101 1.04 8.05 -2.00
CA LEU A 101 0.73 9.23 -2.83
C LEU A 101 1.69 10.38 -2.56
N ALA A 102 2.00 10.66 -1.29
CA ALA A 102 2.96 11.69 -0.90
C ALA A 102 4.37 11.35 -1.39
N ALA A 103 4.83 10.12 -1.20
CA ALA A 103 6.15 9.66 -1.66
C ALA A 103 6.24 9.63 -3.20
N SER A 104 5.07 9.57 -3.86
CA SER A 104 4.99 9.65 -5.31
C SER A 104 5.09 11.08 -5.85
N SER A 105 4.88 12.09 -4.98
CA SER A 105 5.02 13.51 -5.29
C SER A 105 6.44 14.02 -5.01
N SER A 106 6.88 15.09 -5.69
CA SER A 106 8.21 15.71 -5.51
C SER A 106 8.45 16.33 -4.12
N ALA A 107 7.45 16.29 -3.22
CA ALA A 107 7.61 16.62 -1.82
C ALA A 107 7.99 15.35 -1.05
N GLY A 108 9.25 15.25 -0.61
CA GLY A 108 9.73 14.10 0.16
C GLY A 108 8.77 13.73 1.30
N ALA A 109 8.35 12.46 1.35
CA ALA A 109 7.30 12.03 2.26
C ALA A 109 7.87 11.52 3.60
N ALA A 110 7.41 12.13 4.69
CA ALA A 110 7.45 11.51 6.01
C ALA A 110 6.11 10.82 6.29
N LEU A 111 6.14 9.66 6.95
CA LEU A 111 4.92 9.01 7.43
C LEU A 111 4.19 9.96 8.40
N PRO A 112 2.92 10.31 8.15
CA PRO A 112 2.18 11.15 9.08
C PRO A 112 2.01 10.41 10.42
N ALA A 113 2.30 11.11 11.52
CA ALA A 113 2.18 10.55 12.87
C ALA A 113 0.71 10.41 13.34
N SER A 114 -0.25 10.94 12.58
CA SER A 114 -1.68 10.97 12.94
C SER A 114 -2.57 10.73 11.72
N PHE A 115 -3.76 10.17 11.97
CA PHE A 115 -4.84 9.98 11.01
C PHE A 115 -5.61 11.30 10.84
N ALA A 116 -5.14 12.17 9.96
CA ALA A 116 -5.82 13.41 9.61
C ALA A 116 -5.98 13.51 8.08
N PRO A 117 -7.13 14.00 7.59
CA PRO A 117 -7.34 14.16 6.16
C PRO A 117 -6.33 15.15 5.58
N ALA A 118 -5.56 14.72 4.60
CA ALA A 118 -4.62 15.59 3.88
C ALA A 118 -5.40 16.62 3.03
N SER A 119 -4.93 17.87 3.01
CA SER A 119 -5.51 18.93 2.17
C SER A 119 -5.37 18.61 0.67
N LEU A 120 -6.35 19.07 -0.12
CA LEU A 120 -6.35 18.92 -1.59
C LEU A 120 -5.41 19.91 -2.29
N ASP A 121 -4.90 20.90 -1.56
CA ASP A 121 -4.14 22.03 -2.10
C ASP A 121 -2.64 21.71 -2.15
N GLY A 122 -2.19 21.03 -3.20
CA GLY A 122 -0.77 20.81 -3.48
C GLY A 122 -0.52 20.45 -4.94
N PRO A 123 0.63 20.84 -5.53
CA PRO A 123 0.95 20.54 -6.93
C PRO A 123 1.22 19.04 -7.11
N LEU A 124 0.16 18.28 -7.42
CA LEU A 124 0.17 16.82 -7.65
C LEU A 124 0.59 16.42 -9.08
N LEU A 125 0.90 17.39 -9.96
CA LEU A 125 0.53 17.30 -11.38
C LEU A 125 1.42 16.44 -12.32
N PRO A 126 2.77 16.51 -12.33
CA PRO A 126 3.58 15.67 -13.25
C PRO A 126 4.23 14.45 -12.57
N ALA A 127 4.33 14.46 -11.25
CA ALA A 127 5.25 13.58 -10.53
C ALA A 127 4.80 12.12 -10.41
N LEU A 128 3.49 11.81 -10.51
CA LEU A 128 3.01 10.44 -10.31
C LEU A 128 3.41 9.48 -11.43
N VAL A 129 3.36 9.90 -12.70
CA VAL A 129 3.58 8.99 -13.85
C VAL A 129 5.04 8.57 -13.97
N GLU A 130 5.97 9.47 -13.67
CA GLU A 130 7.40 9.20 -13.70
C GLU A 130 7.92 8.66 -12.35
N ASN A 131 7.05 8.49 -11.36
CA ASN A 131 7.49 8.05 -10.04
C ASN A 131 7.91 6.56 -10.07
N PRO A 132 9.08 6.20 -9.54
CA PRO A 132 9.49 4.79 -9.48
C PRO A 132 8.58 3.94 -8.57
N ILE A 133 7.78 4.51 -7.67
CA ILE A 133 6.76 3.81 -6.89
C ILE A 133 5.61 3.35 -7.80
N MET A 134 5.19 4.21 -8.73
CA MET A 134 4.12 3.93 -9.69
C MET A 134 4.62 2.98 -10.78
N MET A 135 5.81 3.24 -11.35
CA MET A 135 6.39 2.45 -12.44
C MET A 135 6.79 1.02 -12.01
N GLU A 136 7.19 0.82 -10.75
CA GLU A 136 7.59 -0.50 -10.23
C GLU A 136 6.47 -1.20 -9.44
N HIS A 137 5.21 -0.75 -9.57
CA HIS A 137 4.04 -1.31 -8.90
C HIS A 137 4.17 -1.42 -7.37
N ARG A 138 4.93 -0.52 -6.73
CA ARG A 138 5.20 -0.56 -5.28
C ARG A 138 3.99 -0.12 -4.45
N TYR A 139 3.05 0.59 -5.06
CA TYR A 139 1.75 0.94 -4.49
C TYR A 139 0.75 -0.21 -4.44
N TRP A 140 0.90 -1.19 -5.35
CA TRP A 140 -0.12 -2.22 -5.59
C TRP A 140 -0.47 -3.06 -4.35
N PRO A 141 0.48 -3.45 -3.47
CA PRO A 141 0.14 -4.14 -2.23
C PRO A 141 -0.88 -3.38 -1.38
N VAL A 142 -0.72 -2.07 -1.24
CA VAL A 142 -1.58 -1.24 -0.38
C VAL A 142 -2.98 -1.11 -0.98
N VAL A 143 -3.07 -0.93 -2.30
CA VAL A 143 -4.34 -0.86 -3.02
C VAL A 143 -5.06 -2.21 -2.98
N SER A 144 -4.33 -3.31 -3.21
CA SER A 144 -4.87 -4.66 -3.16
C SER A 144 -5.44 -4.97 -1.77
N ASP A 145 -4.76 -4.55 -0.71
CA ASP A 145 -5.21 -4.78 0.65
C ASP A 145 -6.50 -4.02 0.94
N LEU A 146 -6.58 -2.74 0.55
CA LEU A 146 -7.82 -1.98 0.69
C LEU A 146 -8.98 -2.65 -0.05
N VAL A 147 -8.78 -3.08 -1.30
CA VAL A 147 -9.83 -3.75 -2.09
C VAL A 147 -10.25 -5.06 -1.44
N ASN A 148 -9.30 -5.91 -1.04
CA ASN A 148 -9.59 -7.18 -0.38
C ASN A 148 -10.36 -7.00 0.93
N MET A 149 -10.06 -5.94 1.68
CA MET A 149 -10.76 -5.60 2.91
C MET A 149 -12.19 -5.13 2.64
N LEU A 150 -12.41 -4.26 1.66
CA LEU A 150 -13.72 -3.68 1.36
C LEU A 150 -14.69 -4.65 0.68
N VAL A 151 -14.22 -5.79 0.15
CA VAL A 151 -15.10 -6.90 -0.27
C VAL A 151 -15.88 -7.48 0.93
N HIS A 152 -15.33 -7.39 2.14
CA HIS A 152 -16.02 -7.86 3.34
C HIS A 152 -17.00 -6.81 3.85
N LYS A 153 -18.31 -7.10 3.75
CA LYS A 153 -19.39 -6.20 4.18
C LYS A 153 -19.17 -5.56 5.57
N PRO A 154 -18.74 -6.27 6.64
CA PRO A 154 -18.54 -5.64 7.94
C PRO A 154 -17.47 -4.54 7.93
N VAL A 155 -16.40 -4.73 7.13
CA VAL A 155 -15.31 -3.75 6.99
C VAL A 155 -15.75 -2.57 6.15
N ALA A 156 -16.47 -2.81 5.04
CA ALA A 156 -17.06 -1.74 4.24
C ALA A 156 -18.03 -0.88 5.05
N MET A 157 -18.89 -1.50 5.86
CA MET A 157 -19.80 -0.79 6.76
C MET A 157 -19.06 0.02 7.82
N ARG A 158 -17.89 -0.45 8.31
CA ARG A 158 -17.05 0.34 9.21
C ARG A 158 -16.51 1.59 8.53
N LEU A 159 -16.02 1.47 7.29
CA LEU A 159 -15.56 2.63 6.51
C LEU A 159 -16.69 3.65 6.31
N LEU A 160 -17.85 3.19 5.84
CA LEU A 160 -19.00 4.04 5.52
C LEU A 160 -19.70 4.62 6.76
N GLY A 161 -19.66 3.90 7.88
CA GLY A 161 -20.31 4.29 9.13
C GLY A 161 -19.48 5.24 10.01
N SER A 162 -18.22 5.47 9.66
CA SER A 162 -17.33 6.39 10.37
C SER A 162 -17.09 7.64 9.53
N GLU A 163 -17.53 8.80 10.02
CA GLU A 163 -17.37 10.08 9.34
C GLU A 163 -15.90 10.39 9.03
N SER A 164 -14.99 10.12 9.98
CA SER A 164 -13.56 10.35 9.81
C SER A 164 -12.93 9.43 8.76
N LEU A 165 -13.25 8.13 8.79
CA LEU A 165 -12.77 7.17 7.79
C LEU A 165 -13.30 7.49 6.40
N LEU A 166 -14.59 7.81 6.29
CA LEU A 166 -15.24 8.16 5.04
C LEU A 166 -14.65 9.45 4.45
N ALA A 167 -14.45 10.48 5.27
CA ALA A 167 -13.83 11.73 4.84
C ALA A 167 -12.39 11.53 4.35
N HIS A 168 -11.60 10.69 5.04
CA HIS A 168 -10.26 10.33 4.59
C HIS A 168 -10.32 9.62 3.22
N TYR A 169 -11.14 8.58 3.11
CA TYR A 169 -11.27 7.79 1.88
C TYR A 169 -11.71 8.65 0.69
N THR A 170 -12.70 9.55 0.87
CA THR A 170 -13.16 10.44 -0.20
C THR A 170 -12.12 11.49 -0.57
N ALA A 171 -11.38 12.05 0.39
CA ALA A 171 -10.27 12.98 0.12
C ALA A 171 -9.14 12.29 -0.67
N MET A 172 -8.81 11.04 -0.34
CA MET A 172 -7.86 10.22 -1.08
C MET A 172 -8.33 9.96 -2.52
N LEU A 173 -9.60 9.58 -2.73
CA LEU A 173 -10.18 9.43 -4.06
C LEU A 173 -10.14 10.75 -4.86
N GLY A 174 -10.39 11.88 -4.21
CA GLY A 174 -10.29 13.21 -4.82
C GLY A 174 -8.89 13.50 -5.35
N ARG A 175 -7.84 13.23 -4.56
CA ARG A 175 -6.44 13.38 -5.00
C ARG A 175 -6.09 12.47 -6.17
N LEU A 176 -6.54 11.22 -6.15
CA LEU A 176 -6.34 10.27 -7.26
C LEU A 176 -7.05 10.73 -8.54
N HIS A 177 -8.30 11.20 -8.41
CA HIS A 177 -9.06 11.73 -9.54
C HIS A 177 -8.39 12.97 -10.15
N LEU A 178 -7.92 13.89 -9.31
CA LEU A 178 -7.16 15.07 -9.74
C LEU A 178 -5.88 14.67 -10.46
N ALA A 179 -5.08 13.75 -9.90
CA ALA A 179 -3.87 13.26 -10.55
C ALA A 179 -4.14 12.61 -11.92
N ASN A 180 -5.19 11.81 -12.04
CA ASN A 180 -5.57 11.16 -13.29
C ASN A 180 -6.06 12.16 -14.35
N SER A 181 -6.91 13.11 -13.97
CA SER A 181 -7.41 14.15 -14.88
C SER A 181 -6.29 15.06 -15.37
N SER A 182 -5.36 15.45 -14.51
CA SER A 182 -4.16 16.21 -14.90
C SER A 182 -3.25 15.46 -15.84
N THR A 183 -3.00 14.16 -15.59
CA THR A 183 -2.19 13.32 -16.48
C THR A 183 -2.76 13.28 -17.90
N ARG A 184 -4.08 13.12 -18.02
CA ARG A 184 -4.77 13.12 -19.33
C ARG A 184 -4.68 14.48 -20.03
N ALA A 185 -4.76 15.58 -19.29
CA ALA A 185 -4.64 16.93 -19.86
C ALA A 185 -3.23 17.19 -20.40
N VAL A 186 -2.19 16.76 -19.68
CA VAL A 186 -0.79 16.85 -20.14
C VAL A 186 -0.55 15.99 -21.38
N ALA A 187 -1.05 14.75 -21.39
CA ALA A 187 -0.94 13.87 -22.55
C ALA A 187 -1.59 14.48 -23.80
N ALA A 188 -2.82 15.03 -23.66
CA ALA A 188 -3.50 15.71 -24.76
C ALA A 188 -2.72 16.94 -25.25
N ALA A 189 -2.17 17.76 -24.36
CA ALA A 189 -1.36 18.93 -24.74
C ALA A 189 -0.10 18.55 -25.54
N LEU A 190 0.58 17.47 -25.15
CA LEU A 190 1.73 16.93 -25.88
C LEU A 190 1.36 16.35 -27.25
N GLU A 191 0.16 15.79 -27.42
CA GLU A 191 -0.33 15.35 -28.73
C GLU A 191 -0.59 16.53 -29.67
N PHE A 192 -1.10 17.66 -29.15
CA PHE A 192 -1.33 18.88 -29.94
C PHE A 192 -0.03 19.59 -30.36
N ASP A 193 1.01 19.62 -29.53
CA ASP A 193 2.30 20.27 -29.85
C ASP A 193 3.13 19.48 -30.88
N ASN A 194 2.87 18.18 -31.06
CA ASN A 194 3.55 17.31 -32.03
C ASN A 194 2.80 17.21 -33.37
N SER A 195 1.74 18.01 -33.58
CA SER A 195 0.89 18.05 -34.78
C SER A 195 1.15 19.30 -35.62
#